data_AF-A0A3S9VKH6-F1
#
_entry.id   AF-A0A3S9VKH6-F1
#
_cell.length_a   1.000
_cell.length_b   1.000
_cell.length_c   1.000
_cell.angle_alpha   90.00
_cell.angle_beta   90.00
_cell.angle_gamma   90.00
#
_symmetry.space_group_name_H-M   'P 1'
#
loop_
_entity.id
_entity.type
_entity.pdbx_description
1 polymer ?
#
loop_
_entity_poly.entity_id
_entity_poly.type
_entity_poly.pdbx_seq_one_letter_code
_entity_poly.pdbx_strand_id
1 'polypeptide(L)'
;MIADEAGVTRGTINHHFASRAAFMAEVMRWVFERETEIFRTLIQDRRAGARVSDWPALLWDVFSRPSGVAVLEILVASRSDPELAELVTPMQAEVELTGAMNFAQRIGARDVDMPTIRMVVWAIRGMTLGRAFTGDAAGMEGAVAQLARLIERAAPSGSFEELAGPP
;
A
#
# COMPACT_ATOMS: atom_id res chain seq x y z
N MET A 1 -25.93 1.04 9.20
CA MET A 1 -24.69 0.27 9.22
C MET A 1 -23.53 1.14 9.70
N ILE A 2 -22.96 2.06 8.91
CA ILE A 2 -21.81 2.88 9.37
C ILE A 2 -22.16 3.81 10.53
N ALA A 3 -23.23 4.61 10.41
CA ALA A 3 -23.70 5.49 11.47
C ALA A 3 -24.05 4.72 12.76
N ASP A 4 -24.75 3.59 12.60
CA ASP A 4 -25.16 2.74 13.72
C ASP A 4 -23.95 2.11 14.43
N GLU A 5 -22.95 1.64 13.67
CA GLU A 5 -21.68 1.10 14.20
C GLU A 5 -20.87 2.17 14.93
N ALA A 6 -20.88 3.41 14.42
CA ALA A 6 -20.21 4.55 15.02
C ALA A 6 -21.01 5.18 16.18
N GLY A 7 -22.22 4.69 16.49
CA GLY A 7 -23.09 5.25 17.53
C GLY A 7 -23.56 6.68 17.25
N VAL A 8 -23.57 7.10 15.98
CA VAL A 8 -23.98 8.45 15.55
C VAL A 8 -25.19 8.39 14.63
N THR A 9 -25.84 9.53 14.39
CA THR A 9 -26.93 9.60 13.40
C THR A 9 -26.37 9.68 11.98
N ARG A 10 -27.16 9.22 10.99
CA ARG A 10 -26.83 9.44 9.57
C ARG A 10 -26.68 10.93 9.23
N GLY A 11 -27.49 11.79 9.87
CA GLY A 11 -27.40 13.24 9.72
C GLY A 11 -26.07 13.80 10.20
N THR A 12 -25.48 13.24 11.26
CA THR A 12 -24.15 13.62 11.77
C THR A 12 -23.06 13.34 10.74
N ILE A 13 -23.06 12.16 10.11
CA ILE A 13 -22.09 11.83 9.06
C ILE A 13 -22.23 12.79 7.87
N ASN A 14 -23.45 13.03 7.40
CA ASN A 14 -23.70 13.95 6.28
C ASN A 14 -23.39 15.41 6.62
N HIS A 15 -23.39 15.78 7.90
CA HIS A 15 -22.97 17.11 8.34
C HIS A 15 -21.45 17.24 8.33
N HIS A 16 -20.72 16.19 8.73
CA HIS A 16 -19.26 16.19 8.74
C HIS A 16 -18.65 16.01 7.35
N PHE A 17 -19.28 15.22 6.49
CA PHE A 17 -18.79 14.92 5.15
C PHE A 17 -19.78 15.41 4.11
N ALA A 18 -19.32 16.28 3.21
CA ALA A 18 -20.15 16.91 2.18
C ALA A 18 -20.81 15.89 1.23
N SER A 19 -20.19 14.72 1.04
CA SER A 19 -20.74 13.63 0.24
C SER A 19 -20.19 12.27 0.69
N ARG A 20 -20.76 11.19 0.15
CA ARG A 20 -20.23 9.84 0.34
C ARG A 20 -18.83 9.70 -0.26
N ALA A 21 -18.57 10.34 -1.39
CA ALA A 21 -17.26 10.35 -2.03
C ALA A 21 -16.23 11.05 -1.13
N ALA A 22 -16.59 12.20 -0.56
CA ALA A 22 -15.76 12.91 0.42
C ALA A 22 -15.46 12.03 1.64
N PHE A 23 -16.47 11.36 2.20
CA PHE A 23 -16.25 10.43 3.31
C PHE A 23 -15.29 9.29 2.95
N MET A 24 -15.43 8.66 1.78
CA MET A 24 -14.54 7.57 1.36
C MET A 24 -13.11 8.06 1.10
N ALA A 25 -12.93 9.26 0.58
CA ALA A 25 -11.61 9.89 0.44
C ALA A 25 -10.96 10.12 1.82
N GLU A 26 -11.71 10.58 2.81
CA GLU A 26 -11.22 10.74 4.19
C GLU A 26 -10.82 9.41 4.83
N VAL A 27 -11.62 8.35 4.61
CA VAL A 27 -11.26 6.98 5.04
C VAL A 27 -9.95 6.55 4.42
N MET A 28 -9.76 6.75 3.12
CA MET A 28 -8.52 6.38 2.43
C MET A 28 -7.31 7.14 2.99
N ARG A 29 -7.43 8.44 3.26
CA ARG A 29 -6.36 9.23 3.90
C ARG A 29 -5.99 8.67 5.27
N TRP A 30 -7.00 8.43 6.11
CA TRP A 30 -6.80 7.87 7.45
C TRP A 30 -6.09 6.50 7.39
N VAL A 31 -6.47 5.64 6.44
CA VAL A 31 -5.79 4.35 6.25
C VAL A 31 -4.32 4.56 5.87
N PHE A 32 -3.98 5.46 4.96
CA PHE A 32 -2.59 5.69 4.56
C PHE A 32 -1.72 6.22 5.70
N GLU A 33 -2.24 7.13 6.51
CA GLU A 33 -1.55 7.60 7.73
C GLU A 33 -1.28 6.43 8.68
N ARG A 34 -2.29 5.55 8.85
CA ARG A 34 -2.16 4.37 9.71
C ARG A 34 -1.17 3.35 9.16
N GLU A 35 -1.21 3.07 7.87
CA GLU A 35 -0.28 2.17 7.18
C GLU A 35 1.16 2.67 7.30
N THR A 36 1.39 3.98 7.16
CA THR A 36 2.70 4.60 7.35
C THR A 36 3.25 4.38 8.76
N GLU A 37 2.40 4.50 9.79
CA GLU A 37 2.78 4.21 11.17
C GLU A 37 3.18 2.74 11.35
N ILE A 38 2.34 1.83 10.86
CA ILE A 38 2.59 0.39 10.94
C ILE A 38 3.90 0.04 10.24
N PHE A 39 4.14 0.61 9.06
CA PHE A 39 5.37 0.39 8.30
C PHE A 39 6.60 0.78 9.12
N ARG A 40 6.56 1.94 9.78
CA ARG A 40 7.64 2.43 10.63
C ARG A 40 7.90 1.49 11.81
N THR A 41 6.84 1.04 12.49
CA THR A 41 6.95 0.09 13.61
C THR A 41 7.56 -1.23 13.14
N LEU A 42 7.09 -1.81 12.03
CA LEU A 42 7.60 -3.08 11.50
C LEU A 42 9.09 -3.00 11.14
N ILE A 43 9.50 -1.89 10.52
CA ILE A 43 10.92 -1.62 10.20
C ILE A 43 11.78 -1.63 11.46
N GLN A 44 11.32 -0.96 12.53
CA GLN A 44 12.05 -0.85 13.79
C GLN A 44 12.13 -2.20 14.52
N ASP A 45 10.98 -2.86 14.69
CA ASP A 45 10.88 -4.12 15.44
C ASP A 45 11.70 -5.24 14.80
N ARG A 46 11.67 -5.32 13.47
CA ARG A 46 12.37 -6.37 12.71
C ARG A 46 13.79 -6.01 12.34
N ARG A 47 14.22 -4.76 12.59
CA ARG A 47 15.50 -4.20 12.13
C ARG A 47 15.71 -4.43 10.63
N ALA A 48 14.65 -4.22 9.86
CA ALA A 48 14.59 -4.47 8.42
C ALA A 48 14.46 -3.17 7.60
N GLY A 49 14.36 -3.30 6.27
CA GLY A 49 14.14 -2.19 5.34
C GLY A 49 15.42 -1.52 4.86
N ALA A 50 16.59 -2.03 5.25
CA ALA A 50 17.88 -1.56 4.74
C ALA A 50 18.25 -2.21 3.41
N ARG A 51 17.64 -3.36 3.08
CA ARG A 51 17.83 -4.06 1.80
C ARG A 51 16.54 -4.00 1.00
N VAL A 52 16.63 -3.91 -0.32
CA VAL A 52 15.45 -3.94 -1.20
C VAL A 52 14.63 -5.23 -1.09
N SER A 53 15.27 -6.35 -0.76
CA SER A 53 14.63 -7.65 -0.54
C SER A 53 13.78 -7.75 0.72
N ASP A 54 13.92 -6.81 1.66
CA ASP A 54 13.10 -6.76 2.89
C ASP A 54 11.67 -6.27 2.59
N TRP A 55 11.51 -5.46 1.53
CA TRP A 55 10.30 -4.69 1.28
C TRP A 55 9.08 -5.51 0.89
N PRO A 56 9.16 -6.59 0.10
CA PRO A 56 8.00 -7.44 -0.19
C PRO A 56 7.28 -7.93 1.07
N ALA A 57 8.03 -8.38 2.08
CA ALA A 57 7.45 -8.86 3.34
C ALA A 57 6.86 -7.70 4.17
N LEU A 58 7.56 -6.56 4.24
CA LEU A 58 7.05 -5.36 4.93
C LEU A 58 5.75 -4.85 4.29
N LEU A 59 5.71 -4.76 2.95
CA LEU A 59 4.52 -4.35 2.20
C LEU A 59 3.37 -5.34 2.40
N TRP A 60 3.66 -6.64 2.41
CA TRP A 60 2.64 -7.67 2.64
C TRP A 60 1.97 -7.51 4.00
N ASP A 61 2.73 -7.32 5.07
CA ASP A 61 2.19 -7.20 6.42
C ASP A 61 1.36 -5.92 6.64
N VAL A 62 1.62 -4.88 5.85
CA VAL A 62 0.83 -3.66 5.86
C VAL A 62 -0.43 -3.82 4.99
N PHE A 63 -0.26 -4.16 3.72
CA PHE A 63 -1.37 -4.17 2.75
C PHE A 63 -2.35 -5.31 2.96
N SER A 64 -1.92 -6.45 3.53
CA SER A 64 -2.80 -7.61 3.77
C SER A 64 -3.78 -7.45 4.93
N ARG A 65 -3.71 -6.32 5.63
CA ARG A 65 -4.65 -5.93 6.68
C ARG A 65 -6.00 -5.55 6.05
N PRO A 66 -7.12 -5.69 6.79
CA PRO A 66 -8.43 -5.30 6.27
C PRO A 66 -8.50 -3.88 5.71
N SER A 67 -7.76 -2.94 6.32
CA SER A 67 -7.69 -1.56 5.87
C SER A 67 -7.02 -1.40 4.49
N GLY A 68 -5.95 -2.15 4.22
CA GLY A 68 -5.27 -2.11 2.92
C GLY A 68 -6.11 -2.70 1.79
N VAL A 69 -6.88 -3.75 2.09
CA VAL A 69 -7.88 -4.31 1.15
C VAL A 69 -8.98 -3.29 0.86
N ALA A 70 -9.49 -2.60 1.87
CA ALA A 70 -10.51 -1.56 1.69
C ALA A 70 -10.04 -0.42 0.78
N VAL A 71 -8.77 -0.01 0.86
CA VAL A 71 -8.20 0.97 -0.07
C VAL A 71 -8.26 0.48 -1.52
N LEU A 72 -7.94 -0.79 -1.78
CA LEU A 72 -8.07 -1.36 -3.13
C LEU A 72 -9.51 -1.37 -3.62
N GLU A 73 -10.48 -1.66 -2.75
CA GLU A 73 -11.90 -1.60 -3.10
C GLU A 73 -12.35 -0.18 -3.44
N ILE A 74 -11.90 0.83 -2.70
CA ILE A 74 -12.16 2.25 -3.00
C ILE A 74 -11.56 2.64 -4.36
N LEU A 75 -10.32 2.24 -4.63
CA LEU A 75 -9.65 2.49 -5.91
C LEU A 75 -10.34 1.80 -7.09
N VAL A 76 -10.92 0.61 -6.88
CA VAL A 76 -11.71 -0.06 -7.90
C VAL A 76 -13.05 0.64 -8.11
N ALA A 77 -13.72 1.05 -7.02
CA ALA A 77 -15.01 1.74 -7.07
C ALA A 77 -14.94 3.07 -7.82
N SER A 78 -13.83 3.82 -7.68
CA SER A 78 -13.63 5.10 -8.37
C SER A 78 -13.63 4.98 -9.88
N ARG A 79 -13.38 3.79 -10.46
CA ARG A 79 -13.47 3.56 -11.91
C ARG A 79 -14.88 3.80 -12.47
N SER A 80 -15.90 3.69 -11.63
CA SER A 80 -17.31 3.88 -11.99
C SER A 80 -17.96 5.10 -11.33
N ASP A 81 -17.22 5.84 -10.50
CA ASP A 81 -17.70 6.98 -9.73
C ASP A 81 -16.77 8.19 -9.97
N PRO A 82 -17.14 9.11 -10.89
CA PRO A 82 -16.32 10.27 -11.23
C PRO A 82 -16.05 11.20 -10.05
N GLU A 83 -17.04 11.40 -9.16
CA GLU A 83 -16.88 12.26 -7.98
C GLU A 83 -15.83 11.67 -7.03
N LEU A 84 -15.88 10.35 -6.81
CA LEU A 84 -14.85 9.66 -6.04
C LEU A 84 -13.49 9.72 -6.73
N ALA A 85 -13.43 9.50 -8.05
CA ALA A 85 -12.18 9.53 -8.82
C ALA A 85 -11.44 10.88 -8.72
N GLU A 86 -12.18 11.99 -8.77
CA GLU A 86 -11.63 13.34 -8.61
C GLU A 86 -10.92 13.54 -7.26
N LEU A 87 -11.42 12.90 -6.21
CA LEU A 87 -10.88 13.01 -4.85
C LEU A 87 -9.73 12.01 -4.59
N VAL A 88 -9.86 10.76 -5.03
CA VAL A 88 -8.91 9.69 -4.67
C VAL A 88 -7.68 9.65 -5.57
N THR A 89 -7.79 10.06 -6.83
CA THR A 89 -6.66 9.97 -7.79
C THR A 89 -5.49 10.86 -7.38
N PRO A 90 -5.70 12.15 -7.03
CA PRO A 90 -4.61 13.01 -6.57
C PRO A 90 -4.00 12.50 -5.26
N MET A 91 -4.84 12.04 -4.33
CA MET A 91 -4.39 11.47 -3.05
C MET A 91 -3.51 10.23 -3.26
N GLN A 92 -3.91 9.33 -4.17
CA GLN A 92 -3.10 8.14 -4.48
C GLN A 92 -1.76 8.52 -5.12
N ALA A 93 -1.71 9.54 -5.97
CA ALA A 93 -0.46 10.03 -6.54
C ALA A 93 0.47 10.63 -5.48
N GLU A 94 -0.07 11.38 -4.53
CA GLU A 94 0.68 11.91 -3.39
C GLU A 94 1.26 10.79 -2.52
N VAL A 95 0.43 9.81 -2.15
CA VAL A 95 0.85 8.65 -1.33
C VAL A 95 1.93 7.84 -2.02
N GLU A 96 1.82 7.67 -3.33
CA GLU A 96 2.84 6.98 -4.14
C GLU A 96 4.18 7.73 -4.09
N LEU A 97 4.16 9.05 -4.27
CA LEU A 97 5.37 9.87 -4.21
C LEU A 97 6.00 9.87 -2.82
N THR A 98 5.19 10.09 -1.78
CA THR A 98 5.67 10.06 -0.38
C THR A 98 6.24 8.70 -0.01
N GLY A 99 5.56 7.61 -0.41
CA GLY A 99 6.03 6.24 -0.20
C GLY A 99 7.37 5.98 -0.88
N ALA A 100 7.52 6.40 -2.13
CA ALA A 100 8.77 6.26 -2.89
C ALA A 100 9.93 7.06 -2.28
N MET A 101 9.67 8.28 -1.80
CA MET A 101 10.67 9.09 -1.10
C MET A 101 11.12 8.47 0.23
N ASN A 102 10.16 8.00 1.04
CA ASN A 102 10.46 7.32 2.31
C ASN A 102 11.26 6.03 2.08
N PHE A 103 10.90 5.27 1.04
CA PHE A 103 11.65 4.11 0.59
C PHE A 103 13.09 4.50 0.25
N ALA A 104 13.30 5.42 -0.69
CA ALA A 104 14.61 5.83 -1.15
C ALA A 104 15.51 6.33 -0.02
N GLN A 105 14.96 7.16 0.87
CA GLN A 105 15.66 7.65 2.06
C GLN A 105 16.10 6.50 2.97
N ARG A 106 15.25 5.50 3.16
CA ARG A 106 15.51 4.38 4.07
C ARG A 106 16.60 3.45 3.55
N ILE A 107 16.60 3.17 2.24
CA ILE A 107 17.60 2.30 1.60
C ILE A 107 18.85 3.06 1.12
N GLY A 108 18.87 4.39 1.22
CA GLY A 108 19.97 5.23 0.76
C GLY A 108 20.13 5.29 -0.75
N ALA A 109 19.04 5.08 -1.50
CA ALA A 109 19.06 5.16 -2.96
C ALA A 109 19.32 6.59 -3.43
N ARG A 110 20.12 6.74 -4.48
CA ARG A 110 20.41 8.04 -5.09
C ARG A 110 19.28 8.51 -5.99
N ASP A 111 18.68 7.57 -6.71
CA ASP A 111 17.62 7.81 -7.68
C ASP A 111 16.46 6.85 -7.44
N VAL A 112 15.26 7.32 -7.80
CA VAL A 112 14.01 6.55 -7.68
C VAL A 112 13.58 6.08 -9.05
N ASP A 113 13.44 4.76 -9.22
CA ASP A 113 12.85 4.15 -10.40
C ASP A 113 11.39 3.80 -10.10
N MET A 114 10.50 4.73 -10.46
CA MET A 114 9.06 4.57 -10.24
C MET A 114 8.48 3.30 -10.88
N PRO A 115 8.85 2.91 -12.12
CA PRO A 115 8.50 1.61 -12.68
C PRO A 115 8.79 0.41 -11.76
N THR A 116 10.01 0.28 -11.22
CA THR A 116 10.37 -0.81 -10.30
C THR A 116 9.57 -0.73 -8.99
N ILE A 117 9.43 0.45 -8.40
CA ILE A 117 8.61 0.62 -7.19
C ILE A 117 7.16 0.19 -7.43
N ARG A 118 6.55 0.68 -8.52
CA ARG A 118 5.20 0.33 -8.93
C ARG A 118 5.06 -1.18 -9.14
N MET A 119 6.00 -1.81 -9.82
CA MET A 119 6.00 -3.25 -10.03
C MET A 119 5.92 -4.00 -8.70
N VAL A 120 6.79 -3.68 -7.73
CA VAL A 120 6.80 -4.36 -6.42
C VAL A 120 5.52 -4.07 -5.63
N VAL A 121 5.13 -2.80 -5.50
CA VAL A 121 3.94 -2.38 -4.73
C VAL A 121 2.68 -3.02 -5.29
N TRP A 122 2.47 -2.95 -6.61
CA TRP A 122 1.27 -3.47 -7.24
C TRP A 122 1.26 -5.01 -7.33
N ALA A 123 2.43 -5.65 -7.40
CA ALA A 123 2.51 -7.10 -7.24
C ALA A 123 2.04 -7.53 -5.85
N ILE A 124 2.49 -6.87 -4.78
CA ILE A 124 2.05 -7.19 -3.40
C ILE A 124 0.56 -6.90 -3.18
N ARG A 125 0.05 -5.78 -3.71
CA ARG A 125 -1.40 -5.48 -3.69
C ARG A 125 -2.21 -6.55 -4.44
N GLY A 126 -1.74 -7.00 -5.59
CA GLY A 126 -2.37 -8.09 -6.34
C GLY A 126 -2.36 -9.41 -5.58
N MET A 127 -1.24 -9.76 -4.94
CA MET A 127 -1.13 -10.94 -4.07
C MET A 127 -2.08 -10.83 -2.87
N THR A 128 -2.14 -9.67 -2.23
CA THR A 128 -3.07 -9.40 -1.11
C THR A 128 -4.51 -9.70 -1.50
N LEU A 129 -4.93 -9.24 -2.68
CA LEU A 129 -6.27 -9.51 -3.22
C LEU A 129 -6.46 -11.00 -3.56
N GLY A 130 -5.43 -11.65 -4.13
CA GLY A 130 -5.44 -13.06 -4.48
C GLY A 130 -5.72 -13.99 -3.30
N ARG A 131 -5.40 -13.60 -2.06
CA ARG A 131 -5.73 -14.37 -0.85
C ARG A 131 -7.23 -14.65 -0.71
N ALA A 132 -8.09 -13.73 -1.18
CA ALA A 132 -9.53 -13.90 -1.12
C ALA A 132 -10.09 -14.85 -2.20
N PHE A 133 -9.33 -15.06 -3.28
CA PHE A 133 -9.75 -15.85 -4.45
C PHE A 133 -9.07 -17.20 -4.58
N THR A 134 -8.06 -17.45 -3.75
CA THR A 134 -7.33 -18.72 -3.71
C THR A 134 -7.77 -19.52 -2.50
N GLY A 135 -8.03 -20.82 -2.68
CA GLY A 135 -8.36 -21.74 -1.58
C GLY A 135 -7.19 -22.03 -0.63
N ASP A 136 -6.03 -21.41 -0.88
CA ASP A 136 -4.78 -21.57 -0.15
C ASP A 136 -4.18 -20.19 0.18
N ALA A 137 -4.66 -19.60 1.27
CA ALA A 137 -4.16 -18.32 1.75
C ALA A 137 -2.65 -18.37 2.09
N ALA A 138 -2.13 -19.53 2.51
CA ALA A 138 -0.71 -19.72 2.79
C ALA A 138 0.14 -19.73 1.50
N GLY A 139 -0.44 -20.17 0.39
CA GLY A 139 0.18 -20.11 -0.93
C GLY A 139 0.59 -18.69 -1.33
N MET A 140 -0.16 -17.68 -0.89
CA MET A 140 0.13 -16.29 -1.23
C MET A 140 1.31 -15.71 -0.44
N GLU A 141 1.46 -16.07 0.83
CA GLU A 141 2.66 -15.76 1.60
C GLU A 141 3.91 -16.40 0.97
N GLY A 142 3.75 -17.62 0.43
CA GLY A 142 4.77 -18.29 -0.37
C GLY A 142 5.19 -17.47 -1.60
N ALA A 143 4.24 -16.88 -2.32
CA ALA A 143 4.51 -16.02 -3.48
C ALA A 143 5.27 -14.74 -3.09
N VAL A 144 4.90 -14.09 -1.99
CA VAL A 144 5.63 -12.93 -1.43
C VAL A 144 7.07 -13.31 -1.09
N ALA A 145 7.26 -14.45 -0.42
CA ALA A 145 8.59 -14.94 -0.07
C ALA A 145 9.43 -15.29 -1.32
N GLN A 146 8.81 -15.79 -2.39
CA GLN A 146 9.49 -15.99 -3.67
C GLN A 146 9.91 -14.66 -4.30
N LEU A 147 9.04 -13.64 -4.30
CA LEU A 147 9.38 -12.32 -4.81
C LEU A 147 10.58 -11.72 -4.05
N ALA A 148 10.59 -11.81 -2.72
CA ALA A 148 11.73 -11.38 -1.90
C ALA A 148 13.03 -12.09 -2.29
N ARG A 149 12.99 -13.42 -2.52
CA ARG A 149 14.15 -14.19 -2.99
C ARG A 149 14.61 -13.80 -4.39
N LEU A 150 13.69 -13.48 -5.29
CA LEU A 150 14.03 -13.01 -6.64
C LEU A 150 14.72 -11.65 -6.59
N ILE A 151 14.21 -10.72 -5.77
CA ILE A 151 14.83 -9.42 -5.54
C ILE A 151 16.22 -9.56 -4.90
N GLU A 152 16.38 -10.41 -3.89
CA GLU A 152 17.69 -10.68 -3.27
C GLU A 152 18.72 -11.22 -4.28
N ARG A 153 18.28 -12.05 -5.24
CA ARG A 153 19.15 -12.56 -6.31
C ARG A 153 19.50 -11.50 -7.35
N ALA A 154 18.55 -10.61 -7.66
CA ALA A 154 18.74 -9.52 -8.61
C ALA A 154 19.59 -8.38 -8.04
N ALA A 155 19.52 -8.15 -6.72
CA ALA A 155 20.26 -7.13 -5.99
C ALA A 155 21.01 -7.71 -4.77
N PRO A 156 22.09 -8.49 -4.98
CA PRO A 156 22.81 -9.16 -3.90
C PRO A 156 23.45 -8.20 -2.89
N SER A 157 23.78 -6.97 -3.28
CA SER A 157 24.26 -5.96 -2.35
C SER A 157 23.15 -5.45 -1.43
N GLY A 158 21.89 -5.63 -1.82
CA GLY A 158 20.70 -5.07 -1.17
C GLY A 158 20.38 -3.64 -1.63
N SER A 159 21.14 -3.08 -2.57
CA SER A 159 20.89 -1.75 -3.15
C SER A 159 19.75 -1.77 -4.16
N PHE A 160 19.14 -0.61 -4.36
CA PHE A 160 18.03 -0.48 -5.32
C PHE A 160 18.50 -0.23 -6.74
N GLU A 161 19.69 0.36 -6.88
CA GLU A 161 20.33 0.59 -8.17
C GLU A 161 20.60 -0.72 -8.93
N GLU A 162 20.88 -1.83 -8.23
CA GLU A 162 21.01 -3.15 -8.86
C GLU A 162 19.67 -3.67 -9.41
N LEU A 163 18.54 -3.28 -8.80
CA LEU A 163 17.21 -3.72 -9.19
C LEU A 163 16.60 -2.86 -10.31
N ALA A 164 16.88 -1.56 -10.32
CA ALA A 164 16.30 -0.57 -11.23
C ALA A 164 16.73 -0.71 -12.71
N GLY A 165 17.70 -1.58 -13.02
CA GLY A 165 18.28 -1.71 -14.35
C GLY A 165 19.11 -0.48 -14.76
N PRO A 166 19.87 -0.54 -15.88
CA PRO A 166 20.55 0.64 -16.38
C PRO A 166 19.53 1.69 -16.86
N PRO A 167 19.84 2.99 -16.72
CA PRO A 167 19.00 4.07 -17.26
C PRO A 167 18.89 4.02 -18.79
#